data_AF-A0A927H7L8-F1
#
_entry.id   AF-A0A927H7L8-F1
#
_cell.length_a   1.000
_cell.length_b   1.000
_cell.length_c   1.000
_cell.angle_alpha   90.00
_cell.angle_beta   90.00
_cell.angle_gamma   90.00
#
_symmetry.space_group_name_H-M   'P 1'
#
loop_
_entity.id
_entity.type
_entity.pdbx_description
1 polymer ?
#
loop_
_entity_poly.entity_id
_entity_poly.type
_entity_poly.pdbx_seq_one_letter_code
_entity_poly.pdbx_strand_id
1 'polypeptide(L)'
;MKRFVSMLLFLSVFFTMFASVGHAAEVVPKLYLNGQLLKSDVNPQIVNDYTMVPLAVLSDGMGYTYEWEHEAKRVTVFSGESSIVLSINDKTAIVNGEPVAMETMAQLVSNRTMVPLSFIGTQFGLDFEWKHLEKEVHMYEKPKEPEAPAEPTGWIKQVSFDGVSGLTIGYEGTLKADKPFYLENPRRIVIDFPNTAYTEEIMSQLVGEIKTAVEQNPLLASYRYSLFEPTKARVVIDVSEGIGFVMTENVGELRLDLMPAEEVPVDPGEPQEPPVTEPETPTGPEVYDIVIDAGHGGKDPGAYSVQKRYEKEFNLSVALKIKALLDKETQLKGHLTRSDDTFIELIDRVKFAENLKADLFVSIHANAIDKSSVTGTETYYSRAASKPFADVMHKHLLVGTGLKDRKVKQANYKVIKETTMPAVLLEAGYLTNQTDSKALFSDAVQNRIASEVVKGIKEYLEIK
;
A
#
# COMPACT_ATOMS: atom_id res chain seq x y z
N MET A 1 -62.91 68.49 27.11
CA MET A 1 -61.64 68.10 26.44
C MET A 1 -60.42 68.88 26.94
N LYS A 2 -60.17 68.99 28.27
CA LYS A 2 -58.96 69.68 28.80
C LYS A 2 -58.22 68.93 29.92
N ARG A 3 -58.63 67.71 30.27
CA ARG A 3 -57.96 66.86 31.28
C ARG A 3 -57.21 65.65 30.71
N PHE A 4 -57.23 65.46 29.40
CA PHE A 4 -56.58 64.30 28.74
C PHE A 4 -55.16 64.60 28.23
N VAL A 5 -54.74 65.86 28.17
CA VAL A 5 -53.45 66.25 27.57
C VAL A 5 -52.29 66.15 28.57
N SER A 6 -52.53 66.32 29.88
CA SER A 6 -51.47 66.18 30.89
C SER A 6 -51.04 64.74 31.18
N MET A 7 -51.90 63.76 30.91
CA MET A 7 -51.59 62.35 31.17
C MET A 7 -50.75 61.73 30.03
N LEU A 8 -50.83 62.27 28.81
CA LEU A 8 -50.00 61.83 27.68
C LEU A 8 -48.54 62.33 27.77
N LEU A 9 -48.32 63.51 28.36
CA LEU A 9 -46.97 64.08 28.50
C LEU A 9 -46.16 63.39 29.62
N PHE A 10 -46.82 62.79 30.61
CA PHE A 10 -46.13 62.04 31.66
C PHE A 10 -45.78 60.61 31.21
N LEU A 11 -46.53 60.04 30.25
CA LEU A 11 -46.25 58.71 29.69
C LEU A 11 -45.14 58.75 28.63
N SER A 12 -44.94 59.87 27.93
CA SER A 12 -43.84 60.02 26.97
C SER A 12 -42.46 60.27 27.61
N VAL A 13 -42.42 60.71 28.87
CA VAL A 13 -41.16 60.92 29.61
C VAL A 13 -40.71 59.65 30.34
N PHE A 14 -41.60 58.67 30.55
CA PHE A 14 -41.21 57.39 31.17
C PHE A 14 -40.56 56.41 30.18
N PHE A 15 -40.73 56.61 28.86
CA PHE A 15 -40.17 55.74 27.82
C PHE A 15 -38.74 56.10 27.39
N THR A 16 -38.20 57.24 27.80
CA THR A 16 -36.81 57.65 27.49
C THR A 16 -35.80 57.27 28.59
N MET A 17 -36.26 56.78 29.74
CA MET A 17 -35.40 56.37 30.86
C MET A 17 -34.91 54.91 30.78
N PHE A 18 -35.35 54.15 29.78
CA PHE A 18 -34.87 52.78 29.52
C PHE A 18 -34.57 52.57 28.03
N ALA A 19 -33.71 53.42 27.46
CA ALA A 19 -32.93 52.99 26.30
C ALA A 19 -31.85 52.01 26.81
N SER A 20 -32.25 50.77 27.11
CA SER A 20 -31.29 49.69 27.18
C SER A 20 -30.70 49.58 25.77
N VAL A 21 -29.45 50.01 25.61
CA VAL A 21 -28.63 49.67 24.45
C VAL A 21 -28.56 48.15 24.45
N GLY A 22 -29.47 47.51 23.72
CA GLY A 22 -29.40 46.09 23.45
C GLY A 22 -28.10 45.85 22.72
N HIS A 23 -27.09 45.36 23.44
CA HIS A 23 -25.91 44.81 22.80
C HIS A 23 -26.41 43.59 22.02
N ALA A 24 -26.38 43.68 20.69
CA ALA A 24 -26.60 42.51 19.85
C ALA A 24 -25.63 41.42 20.33
N ALA A 25 -26.14 40.20 20.56
CA ALA A 25 -25.30 39.08 20.95
C ALA A 25 -24.19 38.90 19.90
N GLU A 26 -22.95 38.77 20.38
CA GLU A 26 -21.79 38.53 19.54
C GLU A 26 -22.03 37.27 18.69
N VAL A 27 -21.91 37.41 17.37
CA VAL A 27 -22.10 36.29 16.45
C VAL A 27 -20.84 35.43 16.51
N VAL A 28 -20.96 34.24 17.09
CA VAL A 28 -19.87 33.26 17.19
C VAL A 28 -20.00 32.24 16.05
N PRO A 29 -19.08 32.21 15.08
CA PRO A 29 -19.08 31.23 14.01
C PRO A 29 -18.76 29.82 14.52
N LYS A 30 -19.46 28.80 13.99
CA LYS A 30 -19.06 27.39 14.15
C LYS A 30 -18.12 26.98 13.04
N LEU A 31 -17.14 26.14 13.35
CA LEU A 31 -16.13 25.69 12.40
C LEU A 31 -16.25 24.19 12.17
N TYR A 32 -16.32 23.78 10.91
CA TYR A 32 -16.34 22.38 10.51
C TYR A 32 -15.15 22.10 9.60
N LEU A 33 -14.43 21.00 9.84
CA LEU A 33 -13.38 20.49 8.97
C LEU A 33 -13.77 19.09 8.50
N ASN A 34 -13.85 18.88 7.18
CA ASN A 34 -14.27 17.61 6.58
C ASN A 34 -15.58 17.08 7.19
N GLY A 35 -16.52 17.99 7.51
CA GLY A 35 -17.82 17.68 8.13
C GLY A 35 -17.81 17.52 9.66
N GLN A 36 -16.64 17.55 10.33
CA GLN A 36 -16.53 17.43 11.78
C GLN A 36 -16.46 18.80 12.47
N LEU A 37 -17.29 19.03 13.50
CA LEU A 37 -17.28 20.26 14.30
C LEU A 37 -15.97 20.37 15.10
N LEU A 38 -15.24 21.47 14.93
CA LEU A 38 -14.05 21.79 15.71
C LEU A 38 -14.45 22.43 17.05
N LYS A 39 -13.85 21.93 18.14
CA LYS A 39 -14.01 22.50 19.48
C LYS A 39 -12.95 23.54 19.73
N SER A 40 -13.32 24.62 20.41
CA SER A 40 -12.41 25.69 20.79
C SER A 40 -12.60 26.09 22.25
N ASP A 41 -11.50 26.45 22.90
CA ASP A 41 -11.49 27.05 24.24
C ASP A 41 -11.77 28.57 24.20
N VAL A 42 -11.48 29.23 23.07
CA VAL A 42 -11.83 30.63 22.78
C VAL A 42 -12.69 30.70 21.53
N ASN A 43 -13.83 31.37 21.61
CA ASN A 43 -14.75 31.46 20.49
C ASN A 43 -14.09 32.13 19.26
N PRO A 44 -14.28 31.57 18.04
CA PRO A 44 -14.01 32.30 16.81
C PRO A 44 -14.78 33.63 16.79
N GLN A 45 -14.19 34.64 16.15
CA GLN A 45 -14.76 35.99 16.08
C GLN A 45 -14.78 36.49 14.65
N ILE A 46 -15.72 37.38 14.33
CA ILE A 46 -15.72 38.10 13.05
C ILE A 46 -15.11 39.47 13.30
N VAL A 47 -13.97 39.76 12.67
CA VAL A 47 -13.26 41.04 12.77
C VAL A 47 -13.08 41.60 11.37
N ASN A 48 -13.68 42.76 11.08
CA ASN A 48 -13.67 43.41 9.76
C ASN A 48 -14.11 42.46 8.64
N ASP A 49 -15.20 41.73 8.84
CA ASP A 49 -15.75 40.71 7.93
C ASP A 49 -14.88 39.44 7.74
N TYR A 50 -13.77 39.31 8.47
CA TYR A 50 -12.94 38.10 8.47
C TYR A 50 -13.17 37.24 9.70
N THR A 51 -13.25 35.92 9.49
CA THR A 51 -13.31 34.97 10.60
C THR A 51 -11.92 34.79 11.20
N MET A 52 -11.76 35.25 12.43
CA MET A 52 -10.59 35.10 13.26
C MET A 52 -10.75 33.87 14.14
N VAL A 53 -9.77 32.99 14.12
CA VAL A 53 -9.81 31.71 14.84
C VAL A 53 -8.58 31.57 15.72
N PRO A 54 -8.71 30.96 16.92
CA PRO A 54 -7.54 30.63 17.70
C PRO A 54 -6.70 29.61 16.94
N LEU A 55 -5.41 29.88 16.82
CA LEU A 55 -4.47 29.01 16.09
C LEU A 55 -4.50 27.55 16.62
N ALA A 56 -4.72 27.35 17.91
CA ALA A 56 -4.80 26.02 18.53
C ALA A 56 -5.97 25.15 18.00
N VAL A 57 -7.09 25.77 17.62
CA VAL A 57 -8.26 25.02 17.08
C VAL A 57 -7.91 24.35 15.76
N LEU A 58 -7.10 25.06 15.00
CA LEU A 58 -6.70 24.66 13.68
C LEU A 58 -5.55 23.63 13.75
N SER A 59 -4.67 23.66 14.78
CA SER A 59 -3.63 22.64 14.96
C SER A 59 -4.22 21.26 15.25
N ASP A 60 -5.22 21.20 16.13
CA ASP A 60 -5.89 19.95 16.51
C ASP A 60 -6.73 19.38 15.36
N GLY A 61 -7.22 20.24 14.47
CA GLY A 61 -8.02 19.84 13.30
C GLY A 61 -7.20 19.46 12.08
N MET A 62 -6.12 20.19 11.78
CA MET A 62 -5.38 20.10 10.50
C MET A 62 -4.00 19.44 10.61
N GLY A 63 -3.58 19.00 11.80
CA GLY A 63 -2.33 18.25 11.97
C GLY A 63 -1.04 19.07 11.83
N TYR A 64 -1.11 20.40 11.94
CA TYR A 64 0.07 21.26 11.98
C TYR A 64 0.57 21.48 13.42
N THR A 65 1.82 21.87 13.56
CA THR A 65 2.42 22.30 14.83
C THR A 65 2.72 23.80 14.81
N TYR A 66 2.92 24.42 15.98
CA TYR A 66 3.34 25.82 16.03
C TYR A 66 4.27 26.11 17.22
N GLU A 67 5.12 27.13 17.04
CA GLU A 67 6.07 27.62 18.04
C GLU A 67 5.86 29.11 18.28
N TRP A 68 5.91 29.53 19.55
CA TRP A 68 5.68 30.93 19.95
C TRP A 68 6.97 31.59 20.47
N GLU A 69 7.32 32.74 19.90
CA GLU A 69 8.44 33.57 20.32
C GLU A 69 7.92 34.77 21.13
N HIS A 70 8.04 34.70 22.46
CA HIS A 70 7.45 35.69 23.37
C HIS A 70 8.02 37.11 23.21
N GLU A 71 9.34 37.25 23.08
CA GLU A 71 9.99 38.56 22.96
C GLU A 71 9.67 39.24 21.62
N ALA A 72 9.65 38.45 20.54
CA ALA A 72 9.38 38.92 19.18
C ALA A 72 7.86 39.07 18.88
N LYS A 73 6.98 38.57 19.77
CA LYS A 73 5.52 38.49 19.57
C LYS A 73 5.17 37.87 18.21
N ARG A 74 5.71 36.67 17.99
CA ARG A 74 5.66 35.95 16.72
C ARG A 74 5.27 34.50 16.94
N VAL A 75 4.55 33.94 15.96
CA VAL A 75 4.28 32.51 15.87
C VAL A 75 4.78 31.96 14.55
N THR A 76 5.36 30.76 14.61
CA THR A 76 5.70 29.98 13.40
C THR A 76 4.83 28.73 13.39
N VAL A 77 4.12 28.52 12.28
CA VAL A 77 3.22 27.37 12.06
C VAL A 77 3.88 26.44 11.04
N PHE A 78 3.88 25.13 11.30
CA PHE A 78 4.53 24.12 10.46
C PHE A 78 3.54 23.05 9.99
N SER A 79 3.53 22.78 8.68
CA SER A 79 2.80 21.65 8.08
C SER A 79 3.71 20.93 7.10
N GLY A 80 4.20 19.75 7.48
CA GLY A 80 5.23 19.02 6.72
C GLY A 80 6.50 19.85 6.55
N GLU A 81 6.89 20.13 5.31
CA GLU A 81 8.04 20.99 4.97
C GLU A 81 7.68 22.48 4.85
N SER A 82 6.39 22.83 4.92
CA SER A 82 5.93 24.22 4.80
C SER A 82 5.90 24.93 6.15
N SER A 83 6.20 26.23 6.14
CA SER A 83 6.17 27.10 7.33
C SER A 83 5.51 28.45 7.07
N ILE A 84 4.80 28.97 8.06
CA ILE A 84 4.19 30.31 8.06
C ILE A 84 4.59 31.03 9.33
N VAL A 85 5.27 32.16 9.19
CA VAL A 85 5.63 33.05 10.30
C VAL A 85 4.65 34.22 10.34
N LEU A 86 4.00 34.43 11.49
CA LEU A 86 3.06 35.52 11.73
C LEU A 86 3.57 36.39 12.89
N SER A 87 3.67 37.70 12.66
CA SER A 87 3.93 38.67 13.72
C SER A 87 2.62 39.30 14.19
N ILE A 88 2.45 39.48 15.50
CA ILE A 88 1.22 40.03 16.07
C ILE A 88 1.07 41.51 15.73
N ASN A 89 -0.14 41.88 15.30
CA ASN A 89 -0.50 43.19 14.79
C ASN A 89 0.24 43.60 13.50
N ASP A 90 0.78 42.62 12.76
CA ASP A 90 1.30 42.81 11.42
C ASP A 90 0.33 42.21 10.40
N LYS A 91 0.24 42.85 9.22
CA LYS A 91 -0.51 42.35 8.06
C LYS A 91 0.38 41.57 7.10
N THR A 92 1.65 41.34 7.43
CA THR A 92 2.58 40.59 6.60
C THR A 92 2.96 39.29 7.31
N ALA A 93 2.77 38.18 6.62
CA ALA A 93 3.28 36.87 7.01
C ALA A 93 4.53 36.54 6.20
N ILE A 94 5.36 35.62 6.68
CA ILE A 94 6.42 35.00 5.87
C ILE A 94 6.01 33.55 5.61
N VAL A 95 5.69 33.21 4.37
CA VAL A 95 5.30 31.86 3.94
C VAL A 95 6.48 31.25 3.19
N ASN A 96 7.04 30.16 3.73
CA ASN A 96 8.18 29.45 3.12
C ASN A 96 9.36 30.38 2.77
N GLY A 97 9.59 31.41 3.58
CA GLY A 97 10.65 32.42 3.39
C GLY A 97 10.23 33.67 2.63
N GLU A 98 9.06 33.69 2.00
CA GLU A 98 8.60 34.82 1.18
C GLU A 98 7.53 35.67 1.90
N PRO A 99 7.58 37.01 1.80
CA PRO A 99 6.59 37.89 2.40
C PRO A 99 5.25 37.81 1.66
N VAL A 100 4.16 37.56 2.40
CA VAL A 100 2.80 37.47 1.87
C VAL A 100 1.87 38.40 2.67
N ALA A 101 1.11 39.22 1.96
CA ALA A 101 0.13 40.12 2.57
C ALA A 101 -1.10 39.35 3.07
N MET A 102 -1.58 39.73 4.25
CA MET A 102 -2.78 39.20 4.90
C MET A 102 -3.89 40.24 4.83
N GLU A 103 -5.13 39.78 4.63
CA GLU A 103 -6.28 40.69 4.55
C GLU A 103 -6.57 41.38 5.89
N THR A 104 -6.34 40.67 6.98
CA THR A 104 -6.40 41.20 8.35
C THR A 104 -5.24 40.66 9.18
N MET A 105 -4.85 41.41 10.21
CA MET A 105 -3.69 41.09 11.04
C MET A 105 -3.98 39.99 12.06
N ALA A 106 -2.97 39.18 12.38
CA ALA A 106 -3.02 38.28 13.52
C ALA A 106 -3.02 39.08 14.84
N GLN A 107 -3.82 38.67 15.83
CA GLN A 107 -4.04 39.43 17.07
C GLN A 107 -3.98 38.54 18.29
N LEU A 108 -3.74 39.14 19.46
CA LEU A 108 -3.84 38.44 20.73
C LEU A 108 -5.19 38.79 21.39
N VAL A 109 -6.08 37.80 21.52
CA VAL A 109 -7.38 37.96 22.21
C VAL A 109 -7.43 36.93 23.34
N SER A 110 -7.69 37.39 24.57
CA SER A 110 -7.75 36.51 25.75
C SER A 110 -6.55 35.56 25.89
N ASN A 111 -5.34 36.05 25.57
CA ASN A 111 -4.10 35.26 25.56
C ASN A 111 -4.10 34.07 24.57
N ARG A 112 -4.88 34.17 23.49
CA ARG A 112 -4.83 33.28 22.32
C ARG A 112 -4.46 34.08 21.08
N THR A 113 -3.64 33.45 20.24
CA THR A 113 -3.29 33.97 18.92
C THR A 113 -4.44 33.72 17.97
N MET A 114 -5.13 34.80 17.62
CA MET A 114 -6.20 34.82 16.65
C MET A 114 -5.63 35.10 15.27
N VAL A 115 -5.88 34.20 14.33
CA VAL A 115 -5.39 34.29 12.95
C VAL A 115 -6.55 34.33 11.96
N PRO A 116 -6.39 34.97 10.79
CA PRO A 116 -7.43 34.93 9.77
C PRO A 116 -7.54 33.51 9.21
N LEU A 117 -8.72 32.92 9.32
CA LEU A 117 -8.94 31.53 8.95
C LEU A 117 -8.67 31.29 7.46
N SER A 118 -9.16 32.18 6.60
CA SER A 118 -8.96 32.09 5.15
C SER A 118 -7.48 32.14 4.79
N PHE A 119 -6.69 32.99 5.44
CA PHE A 119 -5.26 33.08 5.19
C PHE A 119 -4.56 31.77 5.52
N ILE A 120 -4.74 31.26 6.75
CA ILE A 120 -4.03 30.04 7.18
C ILE A 120 -4.48 28.82 6.39
N GLY A 121 -5.78 28.60 6.22
CA GLY A 121 -6.24 27.41 5.52
C GLY A 121 -5.97 27.45 4.01
N THR A 122 -5.98 28.62 3.34
CA THR A 122 -5.58 28.67 1.92
C THR A 122 -4.11 28.29 1.71
N GLN A 123 -3.20 28.74 2.58
CA GLN A 123 -1.78 28.35 2.52
C GLN A 123 -1.58 26.84 2.74
N PHE A 124 -2.51 26.18 3.44
CA PHE A 124 -2.52 24.73 3.65
C PHE A 124 -3.47 23.97 2.71
N GLY A 125 -3.91 24.59 1.62
CA GLY A 125 -4.66 23.91 0.56
C GLY A 125 -6.12 23.60 0.89
N LEU A 126 -6.72 24.31 1.84
CA LEU A 126 -8.14 24.20 2.15
C LEU A 126 -9.00 25.08 1.26
N ASP A 127 -10.17 24.55 0.87
CA ASP A 127 -11.31 25.30 0.37
C ASP A 127 -12.31 25.60 1.49
N PHE A 128 -13.12 26.64 1.29
CA PHE A 128 -14.03 27.17 2.29
C PHE A 128 -15.43 27.37 1.72
N GLU A 129 -16.42 27.01 2.51
CA GLU A 129 -17.83 27.34 2.28
C GLU A 129 -18.36 28.05 3.53
N TRP A 130 -18.82 29.30 3.36
CA TRP A 130 -19.45 30.05 4.45
C TRP A 130 -20.98 29.96 4.35
N LYS A 131 -21.60 29.31 5.34
CA LYS A 131 -23.05 29.19 5.46
C LYS A 131 -23.61 30.38 6.23
N HIS A 132 -24.01 31.41 5.49
CA HIS A 132 -24.37 32.73 6.03
C HIS A 132 -25.55 32.72 7.02
N LEU A 133 -26.54 31.84 6.82
CA LEU A 133 -27.74 31.76 7.67
C LEU A 133 -27.43 31.03 8.98
N GLU A 134 -26.62 29.97 8.90
CA GLU A 134 -26.27 29.07 9.98
C GLU A 134 -25.07 29.58 10.81
N LYS A 135 -24.32 30.56 10.29
CA LYS A 135 -23.08 31.09 10.88
C LYS A 135 -22.02 30.01 11.02
N GLU A 136 -21.83 29.24 9.95
CA GLU A 136 -20.88 28.12 9.93
C GLU A 136 -19.83 28.34 8.83
N VAL A 137 -18.57 28.08 9.16
CA VAL A 137 -17.51 27.88 8.18
C VAL A 137 -17.34 26.38 8.00
N HIS A 138 -17.46 25.91 6.77
CA HIS A 138 -17.09 24.55 6.40
C HIS A 138 -15.78 24.60 5.62
N MET A 139 -14.79 23.84 6.08
CA MET A 139 -13.47 23.73 5.49
C MET A 139 -13.31 22.32 4.91
N TYR A 140 -12.72 22.25 3.73
CA TYR A 140 -12.46 21.01 3.03
C TYR A 140 -11.03 21.00 2.53
N GLU A 141 -10.33 19.88 2.66
CA GLU A 141 -9.09 19.68 1.91
C GLU A 141 -9.43 19.71 0.42
N LYS A 142 -8.69 20.47 -0.38
CA LYS A 142 -8.83 20.40 -1.84
C LYS A 142 -8.66 18.94 -2.26
N PRO A 143 -9.63 18.35 -2.97
CA PRO A 143 -9.37 17.11 -3.69
C PRO A 143 -8.13 17.37 -4.52
N LYS A 144 -7.12 16.50 -4.39
CA LYS A 144 -5.91 16.60 -5.20
C LYS A 144 -6.37 16.70 -6.65
N GLU A 145 -6.11 17.84 -7.30
CA GLU A 145 -6.48 18.07 -8.70
C GLU A 145 -5.93 16.88 -9.48
N PRO A 146 -6.73 16.19 -10.32
CA PRO A 146 -6.21 15.08 -11.09
C PRO A 146 -5.02 15.62 -11.86
N GLU A 147 -3.83 15.12 -11.51
CA GLU A 147 -2.60 15.43 -12.21
C GLU A 147 -2.92 15.28 -13.71
N ALA A 148 -2.60 16.31 -14.52
CA ALA A 148 -2.81 16.26 -15.97
C ALA A 148 -2.42 14.87 -16.46
N PRO A 149 -3.25 14.18 -17.28
CA PRO A 149 -3.05 12.77 -17.58
C PRO A 149 -1.59 12.58 -17.98
N ALA A 150 -0.84 11.85 -17.17
CA ALA A 150 0.56 11.58 -17.47
C ALA A 150 0.60 11.05 -18.91
N GLU A 151 1.42 11.66 -19.77
CA GLU A 151 1.65 11.16 -21.13
C GLU A 151 1.75 9.63 -21.08
N PRO A 152 1.06 8.90 -21.96
CA PRO A 152 1.08 7.45 -21.92
C PRO A 152 2.54 6.98 -21.87
N THR A 153 2.82 6.03 -20.98
CA THR A 153 4.15 5.40 -20.91
C THR A 153 4.23 4.17 -21.80
N GLY A 154 3.10 3.68 -22.31
CA GLY A 154 3.01 2.55 -23.23
C GLY A 154 1.89 2.71 -24.26
N TRP A 155 2.05 2.02 -25.39
CA TRP A 155 1.10 2.04 -26.50
C TRP A 155 0.79 0.62 -26.97
N ILE A 156 -0.49 0.23 -26.94
CA ILE A 156 -0.95 -1.02 -27.56
C ILE A 156 -0.97 -0.80 -29.08
N LYS A 157 -0.22 -1.63 -29.81
CA LYS A 157 -0.09 -1.56 -31.27
C LYS A 157 -0.94 -2.60 -32.00
N GLN A 158 -1.35 -3.66 -31.30
CA GLN A 158 -2.11 -4.75 -31.90
C GLN A 158 -2.86 -5.52 -30.82
N VAL A 159 -4.10 -5.91 -31.13
CA VAL A 159 -4.85 -6.94 -30.40
C VAL A 159 -5.33 -7.96 -31.43
N SER A 160 -4.89 -9.20 -31.32
CA SER A 160 -5.22 -10.26 -32.30
C SER A 160 -5.53 -11.58 -31.62
N PHE A 161 -6.45 -12.33 -32.20
CA PHE A 161 -6.81 -13.68 -31.76
C PHE A 161 -6.24 -14.70 -32.74
N ASP A 162 -5.65 -15.80 -32.26
CA ASP A 162 -5.04 -16.84 -33.10
C ASP A 162 -6.06 -17.77 -33.78
N GLY A 163 -7.35 -17.58 -33.49
CA GLY A 163 -8.46 -18.37 -34.03
C GLY A 163 -8.80 -19.62 -33.19
N VAL A 164 -7.94 -19.95 -32.22
CA VAL A 164 -8.07 -21.17 -31.41
C VAL A 164 -8.37 -20.81 -29.96
N SER A 165 -7.40 -20.19 -29.27
CA SER A 165 -7.48 -19.94 -27.83
C SER A 165 -6.67 -18.74 -27.35
N GLY A 166 -5.70 -18.26 -28.12
CA GLY A 166 -4.81 -17.18 -27.69
C GLY A 166 -5.20 -15.81 -28.20
N LEU A 167 -5.36 -14.85 -27.30
CA LEU A 167 -5.42 -13.43 -27.62
C LEU A 167 -4.05 -12.78 -27.31
N THR A 168 -3.42 -12.19 -28.30
CA THR A 168 -2.14 -11.48 -28.19
C THR A 168 -2.35 -9.98 -28.23
N ILE A 169 -1.75 -9.27 -27.28
CA ILE A 169 -1.70 -7.81 -27.18
C ILE A 169 -0.24 -7.38 -27.39
N GLY A 170 0.08 -6.88 -28.57
CA GLY A 170 1.38 -6.29 -28.85
C GLY A 170 1.45 -4.86 -28.34
N TYR A 171 2.57 -4.47 -27.73
CA TYR A 171 2.75 -3.11 -27.22
C TYR A 171 4.19 -2.60 -27.39
N GLU A 172 4.36 -1.29 -27.23
CA GLU A 172 5.64 -0.61 -27.09
C GLU A 172 5.66 0.28 -25.85
N GLY A 173 6.86 0.62 -25.37
CA GLY A 173 7.04 1.37 -24.13
C GLY A 173 6.87 0.50 -22.87
N THR A 174 6.45 1.13 -21.78
CA THR A 174 6.19 0.48 -20.49
C THR A 174 4.69 0.28 -20.31
N LEU A 175 4.27 -0.98 -20.28
CA LEU A 175 2.89 -1.39 -20.06
C LEU A 175 2.78 -2.08 -18.70
N LYS A 176 1.76 -1.73 -17.93
CA LYS A 176 1.41 -2.41 -16.68
C LYS A 176 -0.09 -2.68 -16.69
N ALA A 177 -0.48 -3.94 -16.70
CA ALA A 177 -1.88 -4.33 -16.58
C ALA A 177 -2.32 -4.24 -15.11
N ASP A 178 -3.52 -3.72 -14.87
CA ASP A 178 -4.25 -3.96 -13.63
C ASP A 178 -4.63 -5.44 -13.53
N LYS A 179 -4.98 -5.89 -12.32
CA LYS A 179 -5.50 -7.26 -12.13
C LYS A 179 -6.78 -7.43 -12.97
N PRO A 180 -6.84 -8.39 -13.92
CA PRO A 180 -8.04 -8.61 -14.69
C PRO A 180 -9.22 -9.01 -13.81
N PHE A 181 -10.43 -8.67 -14.24
CA PHE A 181 -11.66 -9.00 -13.52
C PHE A 181 -12.77 -9.47 -14.47
N TYR A 182 -13.75 -10.17 -13.91
CA TYR A 182 -14.92 -10.63 -14.64
C TYR A 182 -16.10 -9.68 -14.47
N LEU A 183 -16.89 -9.52 -15.54
CA LEU A 183 -18.25 -8.99 -15.46
C LEU A 183 -19.21 -10.07 -15.90
N GLU A 184 -20.32 -10.23 -15.18
CA GLU A 184 -21.37 -11.20 -15.52
C GLU A 184 -22.49 -10.54 -16.34
N ASN A 185 -23.30 -11.35 -17.04
CA ASN A 185 -24.49 -10.93 -17.79
C ASN A 185 -24.27 -9.82 -18.85
N PRO A 186 -23.55 -10.07 -19.97
CA PRO A 186 -22.87 -11.31 -20.35
C PRO A 186 -21.48 -11.44 -19.73
N ARG A 187 -20.97 -12.68 -19.64
CA ARG A 187 -19.66 -12.99 -19.06
C ARG A 187 -18.52 -12.40 -19.89
N ARG A 188 -17.65 -11.63 -19.23
CA ARG A 188 -16.57 -10.86 -19.86
C ARG A 188 -15.32 -10.89 -19.01
N ILE A 189 -14.16 -11.03 -19.64
CA ILE A 189 -12.85 -10.72 -19.02
C ILE A 189 -12.51 -9.28 -19.39
N VAL A 190 -12.19 -8.46 -18.38
CA VAL A 190 -11.79 -7.07 -18.56
C VAL A 190 -10.36 -6.87 -18.06
N ILE A 191 -9.54 -6.24 -18.89
CA ILE A 191 -8.17 -5.87 -18.56
C ILE A 191 -8.00 -4.38 -18.78
N ASP A 192 -7.51 -3.72 -17.76
CA ASP A 192 -7.23 -2.29 -17.73
C ASP A 192 -5.72 -2.07 -17.78
N PHE A 193 -5.30 -1.08 -18.56
CA PHE A 193 -3.89 -0.69 -18.71
C PHE A 193 -3.74 0.79 -18.36
N PRO A 194 -3.44 1.12 -17.09
CA PRO A 194 -3.12 2.48 -16.69
C PRO A 194 -1.91 3.04 -17.45
N ASN A 195 -1.90 4.36 -17.64
CA ASN A 195 -0.86 5.10 -18.37
C ASN A 195 -0.56 4.51 -19.77
N THR A 196 -1.57 3.93 -20.42
CA THR A 196 -1.43 3.23 -21.70
C THR A 196 -2.48 3.75 -22.67
N ALA A 197 -2.06 4.08 -23.89
CA ALA A 197 -2.93 4.43 -25.01
C ALA A 197 -2.83 3.38 -26.12
N TYR A 198 -3.49 3.60 -27.26
CA TYR A 198 -3.25 2.83 -28.48
C TYR A 198 -2.37 3.64 -29.44
N THR A 199 -1.66 2.96 -30.34
CA THR A 199 -0.90 3.64 -31.40
C THR A 199 -1.80 4.50 -32.29
N GLU A 200 -1.24 5.51 -32.95
CA GLU A 200 -2.00 6.40 -33.85
C GLU A 200 -2.81 5.63 -34.91
N GLU A 201 -2.25 4.53 -35.42
CA GLU A 201 -2.92 3.64 -36.38
C GLU A 201 -4.23 3.09 -35.82
N ILE A 202 -4.22 2.53 -34.61
CA ILE A 202 -5.43 2.04 -33.95
C ILE A 202 -6.34 3.21 -33.57
N MET A 203 -5.79 4.28 -33.01
CA MET A 203 -6.55 5.46 -32.57
C MET A 203 -7.33 6.10 -33.72
N SER A 204 -6.79 6.07 -34.94
CA SER A 204 -7.47 6.58 -36.14
C SER A 204 -8.72 5.77 -36.52
N GLN A 205 -8.79 4.50 -36.10
CA GLN A 205 -9.90 3.59 -36.34
C GLN A 205 -10.83 3.49 -35.12
N LEU A 206 -10.39 3.97 -33.97
CA LEU A 206 -11.09 3.83 -32.70
C LEU A 206 -12.22 4.87 -32.56
N VAL A 207 -13.43 4.48 -32.95
CA VAL A 207 -14.65 5.28 -32.73
C VAL A 207 -15.37 4.75 -31.49
N GLY A 208 -14.89 5.15 -30.31
CA GLY A 208 -15.35 4.63 -29.03
C GLY A 208 -14.75 3.27 -28.71
N GLU A 209 -15.06 2.24 -29.52
CA GLU A 209 -14.47 0.90 -29.41
C GLU A 209 -14.23 0.28 -30.80
N ILE A 210 -13.23 -0.60 -30.88
CA ILE A 210 -13.11 -1.55 -32.00
C ILE A 210 -13.54 -2.91 -31.48
N LYS A 211 -14.47 -3.56 -32.19
CA LYS A 211 -15.02 -4.87 -31.82
C LYS A 211 -14.84 -5.87 -32.97
N THR A 212 -14.27 -7.02 -32.65
CA THR A 212 -14.09 -8.14 -33.57
C THR A 212 -14.91 -9.34 -33.10
N ALA A 213 -15.87 -9.77 -33.90
CA ALA A 213 -16.60 -11.01 -33.66
C ALA A 213 -15.74 -12.23 -34.05
N VAL A 214 -15.87 -13.32 -33.31
CA VAL A 214 -15.21 -14.59 -33.59
C VAL A 214 -16.29 -15.64 -33.80
N GLU A 215 -16.43 -16.08 -35.04
CA GLU A 215 -17.45 -17.06 -35.41
C GLU A 215 -17.01 -18.48 -35.04
N GLN A 216 -17.96 -19.29 -34.55
CA GLN A 216 -17.80 -20.73 -34.34
C GLN A 216 -16.68 -21.15 -33.37
N ASN A 217 -16.19 -20.24 -32.51
CA ASN A 217 -15.23 -20.59 -31.46
C ASN A 217 -15.95 -20.88 -30.13
N PRO A 218 -15.64 -21.99 -29.45
CA PRO A 218 -16.33 -22.38 -28.21
C PRO A 218 -15.92 -21.56 -26.98
N LEU A 219 -14.77 -20.87 -27.00
CA LEU A 219 -14.20 -20.17 -25.85
C LEU A 219 -14.58 -18.68 -25.83
N LEU A 220 -14.61 -18.05 -27.01
CA LEU A 220 -14.73 -16.60 -27.17
C LEU A 220 -15.71 -16.26 -28.30
N ALA A 221 -16.62 -15.32 -28.03
CA ALA A 221 -17.60 -14.83 -28.99
C ALA A 221 -17.15 -13.54 -29.68
N SER A 222 -16.51 -12.63 -28.94
CA SER A 222 -15.90 -11.43 -29.50
C SER A 222 -14.86 -10.83 -28.56
N TYR A 223 -13.99 -9.98 -29.07
CA TYR A 223 -13.15 -9.12 -28.25
C TYR A 223 -13.26 -7.68 -28.74
N ARG A 224 -13.09 -6.74 -27.82
CA ARG A 224 -13.14 -5.31 -28.11
C ARG A 224 -12.12 -4.56 -27.29
N TYR A 225 -11.74 -3.39 -27.78
CA TYR A 225 -10.79 -2.54 -27.09
C TYR A 225 -11.13 -1.06 -27.29
N SER A 226 -10.94 -0.28 -26.24
CA SER A 226 -11.31 1.13 -26.14
C SER A 226 -10.42 1.88 -25.16
N LEU A 227 -10.49 3.22 -25.17
CA LEU A 227 -9.99 4.05 -24.08
C LEU A 227 -11.09 4.16 -23.02
N PHE A 228 -10.81 3.70 -21.81
CA PHE A 228 -11.72 3.86 -20.66
C PHE A 228 -11.58 5.26 -20.05
N GLU A 229 -10.35 5.77 -20.02
CA GLU A 229 -9.97 7.16 -19.69
C GLU A 229 -8.88 7.60 -20.69
N PRO A 230 -8.54 8.90 -20.80
CA PRO A 230 -7.59 9.40 -21.80
C PRO A 230 -6.25 8.66 -21.84
N THR A 231 -5.78 8.15 -20.71
CA THR A 231 -4.52 7.39 -20.57
C THR A 231 -4.74 6.00 -19.98
N LYS A 232 -5.94 5.44 -20.14
CA LYS A 232 -6.28 4.11 -19.66
C LYS A 232 -6.94 3.29 -20.75
N ALA A 233 -6.15 2.50 -21.45
CA ALA A 233 -6.63 1.51 -22.40
C ALA A 233 -7.37 0.36 -21.67
N ARG A 234 -8.42 -0.15 -22.28
CA ARG A 234 -9.18 -1.31 -21.82
C ARG A 234 -9.38 -2.30 -22.95
N VAL A 235 -9.10 -3.57 -22.67
CA VAL A 235 -9.45 -4.71 -23.53
C VAL A 235 -10.55 -5.51 -22.83
N VAL A 236 -11.61 -5.84 -23.56
CA VAL A 236 -12.74 -6.65 -23.07
C VAL A 236 -12.96 -7.83 -23.98
N ILE A 237 -13.09 -9.00 -23.38
CA ILE A 237 -13.22 -10.28 -24.08
C ILE A 237 -14.55 -10.90 -23.68
N ASP A 238 -15.49 -11.03 -24.63
CA ASP A 238 -16.76 -11.71 -24.42
C ASP A 238 -16.52 -13.21 -24.54
N VAL A 239 -16.56 -13.91 -23.40
CA VAL A 239 -16.25 -15.35 -23.30
C VAL A 239 -17.49 -16.18 -23.00
N SER A 240 -17.46 -17.45 -23.39
CA SER A 240 -18.46 -18.43 -23.01
C SER A 240 -18.46 -18.69 -21.49
N GLU A 241 -19.56 -19.25 -20.97
CA GLU A 241 -19.62 -19.69 -19.58
C GLU A 241 -18.58 -20.79 -19.30
N GLY A 242 -18.02 -20.79 -18.08
CA GLY A 242 -17.01 -21.77 -17.70
C GLY A 242 -15.62 -21.56 -18.32
N ILE A 243 -15.34 -20.40 -18.93
CA ILE A 243 -14.01 -20.08 -19.50
C ILE A 243 -13.19 -19.25 -18.51
N GLY A 244 -11.90 -19.60 -18.42
CA GLY A 244 -10.86 -18.79 -17.78
C GLY A 244 -9.64 -18.62 -18.68
N PHE A 245 -8.53 -18.11 -18.12
CA PHE A 245 -7.36 -17.75 -18.92
C PHE A 245 -6.05 -17.82 -18.13
N VAL A 246 -4.94 -17.99 -18.86
CA VAL A 246 -3.58 -17.73 -18.37
C VAL A 246 -3.06 -16.48 -19.07
N MET A 247 -2.46 -15.56 -18.32
CA MET A 247 -1.84 -14.37 -18.86
C MET A 247 -0.32 -14.45 -18.73
N THR A 248 0.39 -14.37 -19.85
CA THR A 248 1.85 -14.41 -19.91
C THR A 248 2.38 -13.10 -20.48
N GLU A 249 3.32 -12.47 -19.77
CA GLU A 249 3.96 -11.24 -20.20
C GLU A 249 5.36 -11.51 -20.75
N ASN A 250 5.59 -11.11 -22.00
CA ASN A 250 6.87 -11.09 -22.67
C ASN A 250 7.24 -9.63 -23.03
N VAL A 251 8.51 -9.38 -23.35
CA VAL A 251 8.95 -8.04 -23.76
C VAL A 251 8.21 -7.61 -25.03
N GLY A 252 7.35 -6.59 -24.91
CA GLY A 252 6.56 -6.03 -26.03
C GLY A 252 5.32 -6.83 -26.41
N GLU A 253 4.97 -7.88 -25.66
CA GLU A 253 3.81 -8.72 -25.92
C GLU A 253 3.17 -9.26 -24.64
N LEU A 254 1.86 -9.13 -24.50
CA LEU A 254 1.06 -9.79 -23.48
C LEU A 254 0.15 -10.81 -24.15
N ARG A 255 0.18 -12.06 -23.70
CA ARG A 255 -0.64 -13.15 -24.26
C ARG A 255 -1.64 -13.66 -23.24
N LEU A 256 -2.89 -13.83 -23.67
CA LEU A 256 -3.96 -14.48 -22.93
C LEU A 256 -4.34 -15.79 -23.61
N ASP A 257 -4.05 -16.92 -22.97
CA ASP A 257 -4.49 -18.23 -23.43
C ASP A 257 -5.81 -18.59 -22.73
N LEU A 258 -6.90 -18.65 -23.50
CA LEU A 258 -8.23 -19.01 -23.03
C LEU A 258 -8.40 -20.53 -23.00
N MET A 259 -9.09 -21.03 -21.99
CA MET A 259 -9.35 -22.46 -21.84
C MET A 259 -10.53 -22.70 -20.88
N PRO A 260 -11.10 -23.92 -20.84
CA PRO A 260 -12.05 -24.28 -19.79
C PRO A 260 -11.48 -23.95 -18.41
N ALA A 261 -12.31 -23.42 -17.52
CA ALA A 261 -11.87 -22.95 -16.22
C ALA A 261 -11.25 -24.07 -15.37
N GLU A 262 -11.64 -25.33 -15.59
CA GLU A 262 -11.00 -26.49 -14.94
C GLU A 262 -9.61 -26.81 -15.50
N GLU A 263 -9.34 -26.39 -16.74
CA GLU A 263 -8.05 -26.60 -17.43
C GLU A 263 -7.10 -25.41 -17.27
N VAL A 264 -7.61 -24.24 -16.88
CA VAL A 264 -6.77 -23.11 -16.45
C VAL A 264 -5.83 -23.67 -15.40
N PRO A 265 -4.51 -23.66 -15.65
CA PRO A 265 -3.52 -23.98 -14.64
C PRO A 265 -3.90 -23.19 -13.41
N VAL A 266 -4.41 -23.90 -12.41
CA VAL A 266 -4.83 -23.29 -11.17
C VAL A 266 -3.57 -22.64 -10.64
N ASP A 267 -3.51 -21.31 -10.69
CA ASP A 267 -2.58 -20.60 -9.84
C ASP A 267 -2.89 -21.13 -8.44
N PRO A 268 -1.98 -21.80 -7.71
CA PRO A 268 -2.35 -22.52 -6.47
C PRO A 268 -2.78 -21.61 -5.30
N GLY A 269 -3.30 -20.42 -5.57
CA GLY A 269 -3.59 -19.32 -4.67
C GLY A 269 -5.07 -19.03 -4.38
N GLU A 270 -6.05 -19.78 -4.88
CA GLU A 270 -7.34 -19.91 -4.18
C GLU A 270 -7.70 -21.40 -4.04
N PRO A 271 -7.39 -22.02 -2.89
CA PRO A 271 -7.92 -23.32 -2.56
C PRO A 271 -9.45 -23.21 -2.41
N GLN A 272 -10.20 -24.09 -3.08
CA GLN A 272 -11.33 -24.67 -2.36
C GLN A 272 -10.74 -25.29 -1.10
N GLU A 273 -11.21 -24.86 0.07
CA GLU A 273 -10.80 -25.42 1.35
C GLU A 273 -10.94 -26.96 1.25
N PRO A 274 -9.84 -27.73 1.25
CA PRO A 274 -9.95 -29.09 1.73
C PRO A 274 -10.54 -28.96 3.15
N PRO A 275 -11.41 -29.89 3.56
CA PRO A 275 -12.03 -29.81 4.88
C PRO A 275 -10.92 -29.55 5.89
N VAL A 276 -11.11 -28.50 6.69
CA VAL A 276 -10.25 -28.12 7.80
C VAL A 276 -10.10 -29.37 8.64
N THR A 277 -9.00 -30.09 8.43
CA THR A 277 -8.36 -30.76 9.53
C THR A 277 -7.64 -29.63 10.21
N GLU A 278 -8.21 -29.15 11.31
CA GLU A 278 -7.40 -28.51 12.34
C GLU A 278 -6.14 -29.38 12.49
N PRO A 279 -4.95 -28.79 12.70
CA PRO A 279 -3.82 -29.60 13.09
C PRO A 279 -4.24 -30.31 14.38
N GLU A 280 -4.61 -31.59 14.25
CA GLU A 280 -4.71 -32.46 15.41
C GLU A 280 -3.34 -32.34 16.06
N THR A 281 -3.34 -31.86 17.30
CA THR A 281 -2.14 -31.81 18.12
C THR A 281 -1.51 -33.21 18.04
N PRO A 282 -0.29 -33.37 17.47
CA PRO A 282 0.21 -34.70 17.19
C PRO A 282 0.34 -35.49 18.48
N THR A 283 -0.46 -36.54 18.63
CA THR A 283 -0.39 -37.45 19.78
C THR A 283 0.76 -38.45 19.60
N GLY A 284 2.00 -37.94 19.48
CA GLY A 284 3.30 -38.64 19.53
C GLY A 284 3.57 -39.77 18.51
N PRO A 285 4.70 -40.48 18.64
CA PRO A 285 6.08 -40.04 18.40
C PRO A 285 6.46 -40.30 16.93
N GLU A 286 6.04 -39.46 15.98
CA GLU A 286 6.47 -39.57 14.58
C GLU A 286 7.73 -38.74 14.33
N VAL A 287 8.62 -39.29 13.50
CA VAL A 287 9.77 -38.56 12.98
C VAL A 287 9.26 -37.66 11.87
N TYR A 288 9.41 -36.35 12.01
CA TYR A 288 8.94 -35.39 11.01
C TYR A 288 9.96 -35.21 9.89
N ASP A 289 9.50 -35.30 8.65
CA ASP A 289 10.28 -35.09 7.44
C ASP A 289 10.29 -33.59 7.08
N ILE A 290 11.46 -32.96 7.21
CA ILE A 290 11.65 -31.51 7.03
C ILE A 290 12.43 -31.25 5.75
N VAL A 291 11.82 -30.61 4.76
CA VAL A 291 12.53 -30.22 3.55
C VAL A 291 13.20 -28.86 3.74
N ILE A 292 14.51 -28.82 3.52
CA ILE A 292 15.31 -27.61 3.52
C ILE A 292 15.75 -27.36 2.08
N ASP A 293 15.17 -26.32 1.49
CA ASP A 293 15.42 -25.92 0.12
C ASP A 293 16.51 -24.85 0.05
N ALA A 294 17.64 -25.17 -0.57
CA ALA A 294 18.68 -24.18 -0.86
C ALA A 294 18.35 -23.49 -2.19
N GLY A 295 17.87 -22.24 -2.14
CA GLY A 295 17.52 -21.47 -3.33
C GLY A 295 18.65 -21.40 -4.37
N HIS A 296 18.30 -21.26 -5.65
CA HIS A 296 19.23 -21.19 -6.78
C HIS A 296 20.12 -22.45 -6.94
N GLY A 297 21.29 -22.33 -7.57
CA GLY A 297 22.28 -23.39 -7.79
C GLY A 297 22.71 -23.53 -9.25
N GLY A 298 23.92 -24.01 -9.51
CA GLY A 298 24.43 -24.28 -10.84
C GLY A 298 24.33 -23.06 -11.77
N LYS A 299 23.54 -23.19 -12.86
CA LYS A 299 23.30 -22.15 -13.89
C LYS A 299 22.59 -20.91 -13.35
N ASP A 300 21.89 -21.03 -12.22
CA ASP A 300 21.25 -19.90 -11.54
C ASP A 300 22.09 -19.51 -10.32
N PRO A 301 22.85 -18.41 -10.39
CA PRO A 301 23.65 -17.97 -9.25
C PRO A 301 22.83 -17.27 -8.16
N GLY A 302 21.60 -16.86 -8.43
CA GLY A 302 20.88 -15.87 -7.61
C GLY A 302 21.58 -14.51 -7.62
N ALA A 303 21.28 -13.70 -6.61
CA ALA A 303 21.83 -12.34 -6.52
C ALA A 303 23.35 -12.30 -6.34
N TYR A 304 24.00 -11.29 -6.92
CA TYR A 304 25.42 -11.03 -6.74
C TYR A 304 25.64 -9.98 -5.64
N SER A 305 26.39 -10.35 -4.62
CA SER A 305 26.59 -9.51 -3.44
C SER A 305 27.69 -8.47 -3.60
N VAL A 306 27.64 -7.43 -2.76
CA VAL A 306 28.74 -6.45 -2.63
C VAL A 306 30.06 -7.06 -2.15
N GLN A 307 30.01 -8.27 -1.58
CA GLN A 307 31.19 -9.07 -1.22
C GLN A 307 31.74 -9.92 -2.38
N LYS A 308 31.22 -9.72 -3.60
CA LYS A 308 31.61 -10.46 -4.82
C LYS A 308 31.36 -11.97 -4.75
N ARG A 309 30.34 -12.36 -4.00
CA ARG A 309 29.89 -13.74 -3.81
C ARG A 309 28.44 -13.89 -4.25
N TYR A 310 28.08 -15.08 -4.71
CA TYR A 310 26.74 -15.37 -5.18
C TYR A 310 25.83 -15.86 -4.05
N GLU A 311 24.54 -15.54 -4.15
CA GLU A 311 23.49 -15.95 -3.21
C GLU A 311 23.46 -17.47 -3.01
N LYS A 312 23.57 -18.24 -4.11
CA LYS A 312 23.57 -19.70 -4.06
C LYS A 312 24.60 -20.31 -3.11
N GLU A 313 25.72 -19.62 -2.86
CA GLU A 313 26.76 -20.05 -1.92
C GLU A 313 26.29 -19.91 -0.47
N PHE A 314 25.63 -18.80 -0.14
CA PHE A 314 25.04 -18.56 1.18
C PHE A 314 23.92 -19.57 1.43
N ASN A 315 22.98 -19.69 0.48
CA ASN A 315 21.82 -20.57 0.59
C ASN A 315 22.25 -22.03 0.83
N LEU A 316 23.23 -22.52 0.06
CA LEU A 316 23.76 -23.87 0.23
C LEU A 316 24.45 -24.05 1.58
N SER A 317 25.29 -23.09 1.98
CA SER A 317 26.04 -23.20 3.24
C SER A 317 25.12 -23.27 4.45
N VAL A 318 24.09 -22.42 4.50
CA VAL A 318 23.10 -22.42 5.58
C VAL A 318 22.26 -23.70 5.54
N ALA A 319 21.80 -24.16 4.37
CA ALA A 319 21.03 -25.39 4.25
C ALA A 319 21.81 -26.62 4.74
N LEU A 320 23.10 -26.75 4.38
CA LEU A 320 23.98 -27.82 4.87
C LEU A 320 24.16 -27.78 6.39
N LYS A 321 24.27 -26.58 6.97
CA LYS A 321 24.37 -26.41 8.43
C LYS A 321 23.07 -26.78 9.14
N ILE A 322 21.92 -26.42 8.59
CA ILE A 322 20.60 -26.84 9.10
C ILE A 322 20.51 -28.37 9.05
N LYS A 323 20.85 -28.99 7.92
CA LYS A 323 20.86 -30.46 7.76
C LYS A 323 21.74 -31.14 8.81
N ALA A 324 22.95 -30.64 9.03
CA ALA A 324 23.87 -31.19 10.04
C ALA A 324 23.35 -31.06 11.48
N LEU A 325 22.45 -30.11 11.75
CA LEU A 325 21.78 -30.00 13.05
C LEU A 325 20.56 -30.92 13.13
N LEU A 326 19.74 -30.98 12.09
CA LEU A 326 18.59 -31.91 12.01
C LEU A 326 19.04 -33.37 12.12
N ASP A 327 20.20 -33.74 11.58
CA ASP A 327 20.76 -35.10 11.68
C ASP A 327 21.11 -35.55 13.11
N LYS A 328 21.12 -34.61 14.07
CA LYS A 328 21.35 -34.89 15.50
C LYS A 328 20.03 -35.08 16.26
N GLU A 329 18.91 -34.74 15.66
CA GLU A 329 17.60 -34.84 16.27
C GLU A 329 17.04 -36.25 16.04
N THR A 330 16.31 -36.78 17.02
CA THR A 330 15.71 -38.14 16.93
C THR A 330 14.29 -38.11 16.38
N GLN A 331 13.64 -36.94 16.42
CA GLN A 331 12.27 -36.74 15.97
C GLN A 331 12.19 -35.89 14.69
N LEU A 332 13.31 -35.43 14.14
CA LEU A 332 13.34 -34.63 12.92
C LEU A 332 14.28 -35.28 11.91
N LYS A 333 13.87 -35.32 10.65
CA LYS A 333 14.68 -35.81 9.54
C LYS A 333 14.75 -34.76 8.45
N GLY A 334 15.93 -34.16 8.29
CA GLY A 334 16.16 -33.13 7.28
C GLY A 334 16.41 -33.72 5.90
N HIS A 335 15.82 -33.13 4.87
CA HIS A 335 16.01 -33.49 3.46
C HIS A 335 16.38 -32.25 2.66
N LEU A 336 17.50 -32.32 1.95
CA LEU A 336 17.96 -31.20 1.12
C LEU A 336 17.41 -31.35 -0.30
N THR A 337 16.86 -30.28 -0.87
CA THR A 337 16.57 -30.27 -2.31
C THR A 337 17.86 -30.44 -3.11
N ARG A 338 18.95 -29.77 -2.70
CA ARG A 338 20.32 -29.96 -3.21
C ARG A 338 21.36 -29.95 -2.09
N SER A 339 22.38 -30.79 -2.23
CA SER A 339 23.53 -30.86 -1.30
C SER A 339 24.84 -30.29 -1.87
N ASP A 340 24.81 -29.86 -3.13
CA ASP A 340 25.94 -29.28 -3.86
C ASP A 340 25.47 -28.11 -4.75
N ASP A 341 26.35 -27.61 -5.63
CA ASP A 341 26.06 -26.52 -6.57
C ASP A 341 25.29 -27.00 -7.83
N THR A 342 24.25 -27.81 -7.62
CA THR A 342 23.34 -28.26 -8.68
C THR A 342 22.16 -27.30 -8.83
N PHE A 343 21.79 -27.00 -10.07
CA PHE A 343 20.56 -26.27 -10.38
C PHE A 343 19.35 -27.21 -10.32
N ILE A 344 18.29 -26.80 -9.63
CA ILE A 344 17.01 -27.52 -9.59
C ILE A 344 15.90 -26.57 -10.02
N GLU A 345 15.08 -26.99 -10.99
CA GLU A 345 13.91 -26.24 -11.44
C GLU A 345 12.91 -26.05 -10.29
N LEU A 346 12.21 -24.92 -10.24
CA LEU A 346 11.30 -24.59 -9.13
C LEU A 346 10.22 -25.67 -8.90
N ILE A 347 9.68 -26.24 -9.98
CA ILE A 347 8.69 -27.32 -9.89
C ILE A 347 9.26 -28.61 -9.31
N ASP A 348 10.54 -28.91 -9.54
CA ASP A 348 11.13 -30.16 -9.06
C ASP A 348 11.46 -30.07 -7.56
N ARG A 349 11.69 -28.86 -7.03
CA ARG A 349 11.76 -28.61 -5.57
C ARG A 349 10.41 -28.89 -4.89
N VAL A 350 9.32 -28.47 -5.52
CA VAL A 350 7.95 -28.75 -5.06
C VAL A 350 7.69 -30.25 -5.09
N LYS A 351 7.90 -30.91 -6.24
CA LYS A 351 7.71 -32.36 -6.38
C LYS A 351 8.53 -33.15 -5.38
N PHE A 352 9.76 -32.72 -5.07
CA PHE A 352 10.59 -33.36 -4.05
C PHE A 352 9.89 -33.38 -2.69
N ALA A 353 9.33 -32.24 -2.26
CA ALA A 353 8.62 -32.13 -0.98
C ALA A 353 7.30 -32.90 -0.97
N GLU A 354 6.51 -32.82 -2.05
CA GLU A 354 5.23 -33.52 -2.18
C GLU A 354 5.40 -35.04 -2.23
N ASN A 355 6.36 -35.54 -3.00
CA ASN A 355 6.61 -36.98 -3.10
C ASN A 355 7.13 -37.58 -1.78
N LEU A 356 7.89 -36.80 -1.02
CA LEU A 356 8.33 -37.16 0.32
C LEU A 356 7.17 -37.14 1.33
N LYS A 357 6.09 -36.42 1.04
CA LYS A 357 5.03 -36.05 2.00
C LYS A 357 5.62 -35.32 3.20
N ALA A 358 6.48 -34.35 2.94
CA ALA A 358 7.16 -33.60 3.98
C ALA A 358 6.17 -32.91 4.92
N ASP A 359 6.52 -32.85 6.20
CA ASP A 359 5.72 -32.17 7.22
C ASP A 359 5.91 -30.66 7.18
N LEU A 360 7.12 -30.19 6.84
CA LEU A 360 7.46 -28.77 6.71
C LEU A 360 8.40 -28.52 5.52
N PHE A 361 8.26 -27.35 4.90
CA PHE A 361 9.14 -26.86 3.84
C PHE A 361 9.74 -25.50 4.20
N VAL A 362 11.06 -25.40 4.17
CA VAL A 362 11.81 -24.16 4.47
C VAL A 362 12.77 -23.86 3.33
N SER A 363 12.49 -22.81 2.55
CA SER A 363 13.40 -22.32 1.51
C SER A 363 14.30 -21.21 2.05
N ILE A 364 15.59 -21.28 1.76
CA ILE A 364 16.63 -20.36 2.23
C ILE A 364 17.10 -19.49 1.08
N HIS A 365 17.00 -18.18 1.28
CA HIS A 365 17.37 -17.13 0.32
C HIS A 365 18.09 -15.95 0.99
N ALA A 366 18.71 -15.11 0.17
CA ALA A 366 19.19 -13.79 0.59
C ALA A 366 18.90 -12.73 -0.48
N ASN A 367 18.03 -11.80 -0.09
CA ASN A 367 17.43 -10.78 -0.92
C ASN A 367 18.44 -9.86 -1.61
N ALA A 368 17.98 -9.15 -2.64
CA ALA A 368 18.72 -8.08 -3.28
C ALA A 368 17.74 -7.03 -3.83
N ILE A 369 18.13 -5.76 -3.71
CA ILE A 369 17.41 -4.65 -4.30
C ILE A 369 18.41 -3.56 -4.71
N ASP A 370 18.09 -2.81 -5.77
CA ASP A 370 18.91 -1.70 -6.28
C ASP A 370 18.87 -0.46 -5.37
N LYS A 371 19.17 -0.67 -4.09
CA LYS A 371 19.27 0.34 -3.05
C LYS A 371 20.09 -0.22 -1.88
N SER A 372 21.38 0.12 -1.85
CA SER A 372 22.35 -0.38 -0.86
C SER A 372 22.01 -0.04 0.59
N SER A 373 21.16 0.96 0.84
CA SER A 373 20.68 1.34 2.19
C SER A 373 19.62 0.39 2.77
N VAL A 374 19.02 -0.49 1.97
CA VAL A 374 18.01 -1.44 2.46
C VAL A 374 18.68 -2.59 3.19
N THR A 375 18.29 -2.83 4.43
CA THR A 375 18.81 -3.88 5.32
C THR A 375 17.66 -4.54 6.05
N GLY A 376 17.84 -5.81 6.42
CA GLY A 376 16.95 -6.55 7.30
C GLY A 376 16.48 -7.88 6.73
N THR A 377 15.83 -8.67 7.58
CA THR A 377 15.34 -10.01 7.23
C THR A 377 13.82 -10.03 7.06
N GLU A 378 13.34 -10.85 6.13
CA GLU A 378 11.93 -11.03 5.79
C GLU A 378 11.58 -12.53 5.75
N THR A 379 10.32 -12.86 5.97
CA THR A 379 9.83 -14.24 5.84
C THR A 379 8.54 -14.24 5.05
N TYR A 380 8.48 -15.09 4.03
CA TYR A 380 7.36 -15.16 3.12
C TYR A 380 6.56 -16.44 3.31
N TYR A 381 5.24 -16.30 3.22
CA TYR A 381 4.28 -17.38 3.11
C TYR A 381 3.34 -17.10 1.93
N SER A 382 2.68 -18.13 1.39
CA SER A 382 1.64 -17.94 0.37
C SER A 382 0.26 -18.31 0.90
N ARG A 383 0.12 -19.51 1.45
CA ARG A 383 -1.16 -20.06 1.94
C ARG A 383 -1.43 -19.65 3.38
N ALA A 384 -2.69 -19.36 3.72
CA ALA A 384 -3.09 -18.96 5.07
C ALA A 384 -2.66 -19.97 6.15
N ALA A 385 -2.72 -21.27 5.86
CA ALA A 385 -2.27 -22.34 6.75
C ALA A 385 -0.78 -22.26 7.10
N SER A 386 0.06 -21.65 6.25
CA SER A 386 1.50 -21.48 6.52
C SER A 386 1.79 -20.26 7.40
N LYS A 387 0.81 -19.39 7.68
CA LYS A 387 1.04 -18.15 8.43
C LYS A 387 1.55 -18.37 9.86
N PRO A 388 1.00 -19.30 10.67
CA PRO A 388 1.55 -19.58 12.00
C PRO A 388 3.00 -20.07 11.94
N PHE A 389 3.34 -20.92 10.96
CA PHE A 389 4.70 -21.39 10.74
C PHE A 389 5.64 -20.24 10.37
N ALA A 390 5.20 -19.34 9.48
CA ALA A 390 5.95 -18.15 9.09
C ALA A 390 6.24 -17.21 10.26
N ASP A 391 5.28 -17.01 11.17
CA ASP A 391 5.45 -16.17 12.35
C ASP A 391 6.52 -16.75 13.31
N VAL A 392 6.49 -18.07 13.56
CA VAL A 392 7.51 -18.76 14.38
C VAL A 392 8.89 -18.70 13.71
N MET A 393 8.97 -19.01 12.42
CA MET A 393 10.23 -19.00 11.69
C MET A 393 10.85 -17.61 11.62
N HIS A 394 10.03 -16.56 11.44
CA HIS A 394 10.52 -15.19 11.40
C HIS A 394 11.08 -14.71 12.73
N LYS A 395 10.40 -15.04 13.84
CA LYS A 395 10.89 -14.77 15.20
C LYS A 395 12.30 -15.33 15.40
N HIS A 396 12.55 -16.56 14.98
CA HIS A 396 13.86 -17.21 15.09
C HIS A 396 14.89 -16.67 14.11
N LEU A 397 14.50 -16.43 12.85
CA LEU A 397 15.38 -15.85 11.84
C LEU A 397 15.89 -14.46 12.26
N LEU A 398 15.05 -13.66 12.89
CA LEU A 398 15.44 -12.35 13.43
C LEU A 398 16.55 -12.46 14.48
N VAL A 399 16.47 -13.45 15.39
CA VAL A 399 17.52 -13.75 16.37
C VAL A 399 18.78 -14.28 15.67
N GLY A 400 18.61 -15.15 14.68
CA GLY A 400 19.70 -15.78 13.94
C GLY A 400 20.56 -14.78 13.17
N THR A 401 19.90 -13.81 12.54
CA THR A 401 20.53 -12.78 11.72
C THR A 401 21.01 -11.60 12.56
N GLY A 402 20.24 -11.19 13.58
CA GLY A 402 20.47 -9.95 14.33
C GLY A 402 20.29 -8.69 13.48
N LEU A 403 19.58 -8.79 12.35
CA LEU A 403 19.35 -7.70 11.41
C LEU A 403 18.01 -6.99 11.68
N LYS A 404 17.75 -5.93 10.92
CA LYS A 404 16.49 -5.18 11.01
C LYS A 404 15.28 -6.09 10.71
N ASP A 405 14.26 -5.99 11.54
CA ASP A 405 12.98 -6.67 11.33
C ASP A 405 12.21 -6.01 10.17
N ARG A 406 11.93 -6.78 9.12
CA ARG A 406 11.12 -6.38 7.96
C ARG A 406 9.85 -7.21 7.78
N LYS A 407 9.46 -7.92 8.84
CA LYS A 407 8.19 -8.62 9.05
C LYS A 407 7.97 -9.84 8.15
N VAL A 408 6.94 -10.58 8.54
CA VAL A 408 6.32 -11.65 7.74
C VAL A 408 5.46 -11.02 6.65
N LYS A 409 5.52 -11.57 5.44
CA LYS A 409 4.79 -11.07 4.26
C LYS A 409 4.15 -12.20 3.47
N GLN A 410 3.06 -11.89 2.79
CA GLN A 410 2.43 -12.83 1.86
C GLN A 410 2.98 -12.61 0.44
N ALA A 411 3.42 -13.68 -0.22
CA ALA A 411 3.83 -13.65 -1.62
C ALA A 411 3.62 -15.01 -2.28
N ASN A 412 3.50 -15.02 -3.61
CA ASN A 412 3.15 -16.19 -4.40
C ASN A 412 4.37 -16.89 -5.03
N TYR A 413 5.47 -17.01 -4.29
CA TYR A 413 6.65 -17.73 -4.78
C TYR A 413 6.33 -19.20 -4.99
N LYS A 414 6.61 -19.71 -6.19
CA LYS A 414 6.25 -21.07 -6.64
C LYS A 414 6.49 -22.16 -5.59
N VAL A 415 7.68 -22.18 -4.98
CA VAL A 415 8.10 -23.22 -4.03
C VAL A 415 7.33 -23.25 -2.70
N ILE A 416 6.68 -22.16 -2.29
CA ILE A 416 5.84 -22.10 -1.07
C ILE A 416 4.34 -22.05 -1.40
N LYS A 417 4.03 -21.90 -2.69
CA LYS A 417 2.68 -21.71 -3.22
C LYS A 417 2.13 -23.02 -3.77
N GLU A 418 2.95 -23.78 -4.50
CA GLU A 418 2.61 -25.09 -5.08
C GLU A 418 2.82 -26.27 -4.11
N THR A 419 3.34 -26.04 -2.90
CA THR A 419 3.45 -27.07 -1.85
C THR A 419 2.21 -27.14 -0.95
N THR A 420 1.89 -28.35 -0.47
CA THR A 420 0.68 -28.64 0.33
C THR A 420 0.90 -28.61 1.83
N MET A 421 2.13 -28.86 2.30
CA MET A 421 2.52 -28.72 3.71
C MET A 421 2.76 -27.25 4.10
N PRO A 422 2.84 -26.91 5.41
CA PRO A 422 3.28 -25.59 5.83
C PRO A 422 4.67 -25.26 5.26
N ALA A 423 4.74 -24.14 4.53
CA ALA A 423 5.88 -23.77 3.72
C ALA A 423 6.24 -22.29 3.86
N VAL A 424 7.54 -22.00 4.02
CA VAL A 424 8.07 -20.64 4.17
C VAL A 424 9.30 -20.41 3.31
N LEU A 425 9.51 -19.16 2.89
CA LEU A 425 10.74 -18.69 2.24
C LEU A 425 11.39 -17.64 3.13
N LEU A 426 12.63 -17.91 3.54
CA LEU A 426 13.39 -17.07 4.46
C LEU A 426 14.34 -16.18 3.66
N GLU A 427 14.14 -14.87 3.74
CA GLU A 427 15.08 -13.88 3.22
C GLU A 427 15.97 -13.38 4.36
N ALA A 428 17.16 -13.96 4.50
CA ALA A 428 18.00 -13.76 5.67
C ALA A 428 18.60 -12.34 5.78
N GLY A 429 18.64 -11.57 4.68
CA GLY A 429 19.20 -10.22 4.62
C GLY A 429 19.40 -9.77 3.18
N TYR A 430 19.85 -8.52 2.96
CA TYR A 430 20.08 -7.98 1.61
C TYR A 430 21.55 -8.07 1.17
N LEU A 431 21.85 -8.83 0.12
CA LEU A 431 23.20 -8.98 -0.46
C LEU A 431 23.75 -7.70 -1.09
N THR A 432 22.87 -6.74 -1.43
CA THR A 432 23.25 -5.41 -1.91
C THR A 432 23.62 -4.44 -0.78
N ASN A 433 23.39 -4.82 0.48
CA ASN A 433 23.77 -4.05 1.66
C ASN A 433 25.09 -4.56 2.25
N GLN A 434 26.00 -3.63 2.55
CA GLN A 434 27.35 -3.96 3.02
C GLN A 434 27.36 -4.66 4.39
N THR A 435 26.46 -4.27 5.29
CA THR A 435 26.38 -4.82 6.64
C THR A 435 25.76 -6.21 6.61
N ASP A 436 24.60 -6.34 5.95
CA ASP A 436 23.90 -7.62 5.79
C ASP A 436 24.79 -8.63 5.06
N SER A 437 25.34 -8.28 3.90
CA SER A 437 26.19 -9.19 3.12
C SER A 437 27.41 -9.66 3.92
N LYS A 438 28.06 -8.78 4.68
CA LYS A 438 29.17 -9.16 5.57
C LYS A 438 28.71 -10.14 6.67
N ALA A 439 27.53 -9.93 7.25
CA ALA A 439 26.96 -10.82 8.25
C ALA A 439 26.60 -12.18 7.63
N LEU A 440 25.89 -12.21 6.51
CA LEU A 440 25.43 -13.43 5.85
C LEU A 440 26.58 -14.34 5.40
N PHE A 441 27.73 -13.78 5.01
CA PHE A 441 28.91 -14.57 4.66
C PHE A 441 29.84 -14.89 5.84
N SER A 442 29.45 -14.53 7.07
CA SER A 442 30.15 -14.94 8.29
C SER A 442 29.72 -16.35 8.71
N ASP A 443 30.69 -17.24 8.93
CA ASP A 443 30.41 -18.60 9.39
C ASP A 443 29.63 -18.61 10.72
N ALA A 444 30.00 -17.70 11.64
CA ALA A 444 29.34 -17.57 12.94
C ALA A 444 27.87 -17.17 12.84
N VAL A 445 27.53 -16.27 11.90
CA VAL A 445 26.12 -15.86 11.65
C VAL A 445 25.36 -16.98 10.97
N GLN A 446 25.94 -17.64 9.96
CA GLN A 446 25.31 -18.78 9.29
C GLN A 446 25.02 -19.94 10.26
N ASN A 447 25.94 -20.24 11.19
CA ASN A 447 25.72 -21.25 12.23
C ASN A 447 24.60 -20.84 13.19
N ARG A 448 24.48 -19.54 13.50
CA ARG A 448 23.39 -19.01 14.33
C ARG A 448 22.05 -19.08 13.61
N ILE A 449 21.98 -18.67 12.35
CA ILE A 449 20.79 -18.81 11.50
C ILE A 449 20.36 -20.28 11.46
N ALA A 450 21.28 -21.21 11.17
CA ALA A 450 20.97 -22.63 11.14
C ALA A 450 20.43 -23.14 12.48
N SER A 451 21.06 -22.75 13.60
CA SER A 451 20.60 -23.12 14.94
C SER A 451 19.21 -22.56 15.25
N GLU A 452 18.93 -21.30 14.90
CA GLU A 452 17.63 -20.69 15.16
C GLU A 452 16.54 -21.26 14.24
N VAL A 453 16.85 -21.58 12.99
CA VAL A 453 15.91 -22.27 12.08
C VAL A 453 15.47 -23.61 12.66
N VAL A 454 16.42 -24.42 13.18
CA VAL A 454 16.07 -25.70 13.84
C VAL A 454 15.24 -25.47 15.11
N LYS A 455 15.54 -24.45 15.91
CA LYS A 455 14.71 -24.08 17.07
C LYS A 455 13.29 -23.68 16.66
N GLY A 456 13.14 -22.91 15.58
CA GLY A 456 11.83 -22.52 15.06
C GLY A 456 11.01 -23.71 14.56
N ILE A 457 11.65 -24.66 13.88
CA ILE A 457 11.02 -25.93 13.49
C ILE A 457 10.54 -26.69 14.74
N LYS A 458 11.39 -26.81 15.76
CA LYS A 458 11.04 -27.48 17.02
C LYS A 458 9.92 -26.76 17.79
N GLU A 459 9.96 -25.43 17.84
CA GLU A 459 8.91 -24.62 18.48
C GLU A 459 7.56 -24.82 17.77
N TYR A 460 7.55 -24.80 16.43
CA TYR A 460 6.32 -25.00 15.66
C TYR A 460 5.73 -26.41 15.83
N LEU A 461 6.58 -27.44 15.90
CA LEU A 461 6.18 -28.83 16.08
C LEU A 461 6.03 -29.24 17.56
N GLU A 462 6.21 -28.31 18.50
CA GLU A 462 6.16 -28.56 19.95
C GLU A 462 7.15 -29.64 20.45
N ILE A 463 8.31 -29.75 19.80
CA ILE A 463 9.39 -30.71 20.12
C ILE A 463 10.37 -30.07 21.13
N LYS A 464 10.70 -30.81 22.18
CA LYS A 464 11.56 -30.35 23.28
C LYS A 464 13.05 -30.30 22.95
#